data_AF-A0A662CK96-F1
#
_entry.id   AF-A0A662CK96-F1
#
_cell.length_a   1.000
_cell.length_b   1.000
_cell.length_c   1.000
_cell.angle_alpha   90.00
_cell.angle_beta   90.00
_cell.angle_gamma   90.00
#
_symmetry.space_group_name_H-M   'P 1'
#
loop_
_entity.id
_entity.type
_entity.pdbx_description
1 polymer ?
#
loop_
_entity_poly.entity_id
_entity_poly.type
_entity_poly.pdbx_seq_one_letter_code
_entity_poly.pdbx_strand_id
1 'polypeptide(L)'
;MGPIHLSDRFKKALQAAFEYHKDQERKGSREPYYAHLMSVSALVLENGGSENQAIAALLHDAVEDQGGLPTLEIIKEEFGDEVAEIVDGCTDAYTHPKSPWKGRKTD
;
A
#
# COMPACT_ATOMS: atom_id res chain seq x y z
N MET A 1 -5.13 -25.80 -0.49
CA MET A 1 -5.24 -24.41 0.01
C MET A 1 -6.72 -24.15 0.25
N GLY A 2 -7.12 -23.77 1.46
CA GLY A 2 -8.52 -23.43 1.75
C GLY A 2 -8.91 -22.08 1.13
N PRO A 3 -10.20 -21.75 1.05
CA PRO A 3 -10.64 -20.44 0.60
C PRO A 3 -10.07 -19.35 1.52
N ILE A 4 -9.50 -18.29 0.92
CA ILE A 4 -9.09 -17.09 1.66
C ILE A 4 -10.36 -16.35 2.09
N HIS A 5 -10.51 -16.12 3.39
CA HIS A 5 -11.62 -15.34 3.93
C HIS A 5 -11.13 -13.92 4.23
N LEU A 6 -11.70 -12.94 3.52
CA LEU A 6 -11.43 -11.53 3.79
C LEU A 6 -12.33 -11.06 4.93
N SER A 7 -11.71 -10.52 5.96
CA SER A 7 -12.36 -9.98 7.15
C SER A 7 -12.67 -8.48 6.98
N ASP A 8 -13.27 -7.89 8.01
CA ASP A 8 -13.48 -6.43 8.07
C ASP A 8 -12.17 -5.63 8.01
N ARG A 9 -11.02 -6.25 8.32
CA ARG A 9 -9.69 -5.61 8.15
C ARG A 9 -9.43 -5.27 6.68
N PHE A 10 -9.74 -6.17 5.76
CA PHE A 10 -9.58 -5.91 4.33
C PHE A 10 -10.51 -4.79 3.85
N LYS A 11 -11.76 -4.76 4.33
CA LYS A 11 -12.69 -3.67 4.06
C LYS A 11 -12.15 -2.32 4.57
N LYS A 12 -11.58 -2.28 5.78
CA LYS A 12 -10.96 -1.09 6.33
C LYS A 12 -9.76 -0.63 5.48
N ALA A 13 -8.95 -1.57 5.00
CA ALA A 13 -7.81 -1.27 4.12
C ALA A 13 -8.24 -0.64 2.79
N LEU A 14 -9.33 -1.11 2.18
CA LEU A 14 -9.92 -0.48 0.98
C LEU A 14 -10.30 0.98 1.25
N GLN A 15 -10.94 1.24 2.39
CA GLN A 15 -11.32 2.60 2.78
C GLN A 15 -10.09 3.49 3.02
N ALA A 16 -9.08 2.99 3.73
CA ALA A 16 -7.84 3.72 3.96
C ALA A 16 -7.12 4.05 2.64
N ALA A 17 -6.94 3.05 1.76
CA ALA A 17 -6.34 3.25 0.45
C ALA A 17 -7.12 4.26 -0.41
N PHE A 18 -8.46 4.26 -0.32
CA PHE A 18 -9.27 5.28 -0.98
C PHE A 18 -9.04 6.66 -0.39
N GLU A 19 -9.09 6.83 0.93
CA GLU A 19 -8.89 8.14 1.56
C GLU A 19 -7.50 8.73 1.29
N TYR A 20 -6.47 7.88 1.30
CA TYR A 20 -5.11 8.28 0.96
C TYR A 20 -4.97 8.72 -0.49
N HIS A 21 -5.62 8.04 -1.45
CA HIS A 21 -5.32 8.21 -2.87
C HIS A 21 -6.50 8.71 -3.73
N LYS A 22 -7.62 9.17 -3.13
CA LYS A 22 -8.83 9.59 -3.85
C LYS A 22 -8.62 10.73 -4.84
N ASP A 23 -7.67 11.62 -4.56
CA ASP A 23 -7.33 12.77 -5.40
C ASP A 23 -6.03 12.55 -6.21
N GLN A 24 -5.42 11.36 -6.12
CA GLN A 24 -4.18 11.03 -6.82
C GLN A 24 -4.48 10.42 -8.20
N GLU A 25 -3.82 10.94 -9.22
CA GLU A 25 -3.81 10.37 -10.57
C GLU A 25 -2.51 9.58 -10.83
N ARG A 26 -2.60 8.58 -11.69
CA ARG A 26 -1.43 7.81 -12.13
C ARG A 26 -0.53 8.63 -13.04
N LYS A 27 0.76 8.65 -12.74
CA LYS A 27 1.77 9.36 -13.57
C LYS A 27 1.71 8.90 -15.02
N GLY A 28 1.51 9.83 -15.94
CA GLY A 28 1.45 9.57 -17.38
C GLY A 28 0.07 9.12 -17.89
N SER A 29 -0.94 9.00 -17.03
CA SER A 29 -2.35 8.87 -17.41
C SER A 29 -3.23 9.79 -16.55
N ARG A 30 -4.56 9.74 -16.72
CA ARG A 30 -5.55 10.42 -15.85
C ARG A 30 -6.39 9.44 -15.06
N GLU A 31 -5.90 8.21 -14.95
CA GLU A 31 -6.61 7.15 -14.24
C GLU A 31 -6.45 7.37 -12.73
N PRO A 32 -7.51 7.18 -11.93
CA PRO A 32 -7.40 7.25 -10.48
C PRO A 32 -6.37 6.25 -9.95
N TYR A 33 -5.45 6.73 -9.11
CA TYR A 33 -4.38 5.89 -8.56
C TYR A 33 -4.92 4.72 -7.73
N TYR A 34 -6.07 4.90 -7.09
CA TYR A 34 -6.78 3.85 -6.37
C TYR A 34 -7.05 2.59 -7.22
N ALA A 35 -7.26 2.72 -8.54
CA ALA A 35 -7.44 1.58 -9.44
C ALA A 35 -6.17 0.70 -9.53
N HIS A 36 -4.98 1.31 -9.46
CA HIS A 36 -3.73 0.57 -9.40
C HIS A 36 -3.64 -0.27 -8.12
N LEU A 37 -3.94 0.32 -6.96
CA LEU A 37 -3.88 -0.35 -5.66
C LEU A 37 -4.82 -1.58 -5.61
N MET A 38 -6.06 -1.41 -6.07
CA MET A 38 -7.01 -2.53 -6.19
C MET A 38 -6.49 -3.63 -7.12
N SER A 39 -5.87 -3.26 -8.25
CA SER A 39 -5.32 -4.24 -9.20
C SER A 39 -4.19 -5.06 -8.61
N VAL A 40 -3.27 -4.43 -7.87
CA VAL A 40 -2.16 -5.14 -7.21
C VAL A 40 -2.69 -6.07 -6.10
N SER A 41 -3.64 -5.61 -5.30
CA SER A 41 -4.27 -6.44 -4.26
C SER A 41 -5.01 -7.65 -4.84
N ALA A 42 -5.72 -7.48 -5.96
CA ALA A 42 -6.35 -8.58 -6.69
C ALA A 42 -5.31 -9.62 -7.15
N LEU A 43 -4.19 -9.18 -7.74
CA LEU A 43 -3.12 -10.07 -8.17
C LEU A 43 -2.54 -10.88 -7.00
N VAL A 44 -2.36 -10.27 -5.82
CA VAL A 44 -1.88 -11.00 -4.63
C VAL A 44 -2.85 -12.11 -4.24
N LEU A 45 -4.15 -11.81 -4.18
CA LEU A 45 -5.18 -12.80 -3.83
C LEU A 45 -5.30 -13.92 -4.87
N GLU A 46 -5.27 -13.58 -6.15
CA GLU A 46 -5.32 -14.54 -7.26
C GLU A 46 -4.12 -15.50 -7.27
N ASN A 47 -2.98 -15.06 -6.73
CA ASN A 47 -1.76 -15.88 -6.62
C ASN A 47 -1.61 -16.56 -5.25
N GLY A 48 -2.68 -16.60 -4.44
CA GLY A 48 -2.72 -17.34 -3.18
C GLY A 48 -2.07 -16.64 -1.98
N GLY A 49 -1.88 -15.31 -2.07
CA GLY A 49 -1.39 -14.51 -0.97
C GLY A 49 -2.36 -14.43 0.22
N SER A 50 -1.84 -14.11 1.40
CA SER A 50 -2.63 -13.95 2.61
C SER A 50 -3.48 -12.67 2.61
N GLU A 51 -4.44 -12.56 3.52
CA GLU A 51 -5.15 -11.29 3.76
C GLU A 51 -4.16 -10.16 4.10
N ASN A 52 -3.14 -10.43 4.94
CA ASN A 52 -2.14 -9.42 5.30
C ASN A 52 -1.35 -8.93 4.09
N GLN A 53 -0.96 -9.84 3.18
CA GLN A 53 -0.30 -9.46 1.93
C GLN A 53 -1.23 -8.64 1.01
N ALA A 54 -2.51 -8.99 0.96
CA ALA A 54 -3.48 -8.26 0.15
C ALA A 54 -3.81 -6.86 0.72
N ILE A 55 -3.84 -6.73 2.05
CA ILE A 55 -3.92 -5.44 2.77
C ILE A 55 -2.67 -4.61 2.48
N ALA A 56 -1.48 -5.20 2.63
CA ALA A 56 -0.23 -4.50 2.35
C ALA A 56 -0.17 -4.00 0.90
N ALA A 57 -0.62 -4.81 -0.08
CA ALA A 57 -0.74 -4.40 -1.47
C ALA A 57 -1.65 -3.18 -1.69
N LEU A 58 -2.74 -3.05 -0.93
CA LEU A 58 -3.61 -1.86 -0.99
C LEU A 58 -2.92 -0.60 -0.44
N LEU A 59 -2.01 -0.76 0.52
CA LEU A 59 -1.40 0.33 1.29
C LEU A 59 0.06 0.62 0.90
N HIS A 60 0.62 -0.13 -0.04
CA HIS A 60 2.07 -0.14 -0.29
C HIS A 60 2.67 1.23 -0.65
N ASP A 61 1.89 2.10 -1.30
CA ASP A 61 2.32 3.46 -1.66
C ASP A 61 1.90 4.55 -0.65
N ALA A 62 1.13 4.20 0.38
CA ALA A 62 0.57 5.20 1.30
C ALA A 62 1.66 5.91 2.12
N VAL A 63 2.69 5.18 2.55
CA VAL A 63 3.82 5.77 3.27
C VAL A 63 4.60 6.70 2.36
N GLU A 64 4.90 6.26 1.13
CA GLU A 64 5.73 7.03 0.20
C GLU A 64 5.04 8.27 -0.35
N ASP A 65 3.73 8.25 -0.57
CA ASP A 65 3.01 9.33 -1.25
C ASP A 65 2.11 10.17 -0.34
N GLN A 66 1.75 9.68 0.86
CA GLN A 66 0.64 10.27 1.63
C GLN A 66 0.95 10.58 3.10
N GLY A 67 2.19 10.41 3.58
CA GLY A 67 2.55 10.95 4.90
C GLY A 67 3.83 10.45 5.58
N GLY A 68 4.59 9.54 4.98
CA GLY A 68 5.86 9.08 5.53
C GLY A 68 5.71 8.26 6.81
N LEU A 69 6.70 8.34 7.70
CA LEU A 69 6.76 7.56 8.95
C LEU A 69 5.47 7.62 9.80
N PRO A 70 4.80 8.79 9.99
CA PRO A 70 3.51 8.83 10.67
C PRO A 70 2.44 7.89 10.06
N THR A 71 2.40 7.78 8.73
CA THR A 71 1.48 6.85 8.05
C THR A 71 1.85 5.40 8.32
N LEU A 72 3.13 5.07 8.39
CA LEU A 72 3.59 3.71 8.72
C LEU A 72 3.17 3.30 10.14
N GLU A 73 3.30 4.20 11.12
CA GLU A 73 2.85 3.95 12.49
C GLU A 73 1.33 3.73 12.56
N ILE A 74 0.54 4.52 11.83
CA ILE A 74 -0.91 4.30 11.72
C ILE A 74 -1.20 2.91 11.12
N ILE A 75 -0.51 2.53 10.04
CA ILE A 75 -0.70 1.22 9.41
C ILE A 75 -0.39 0.09 10.40
N LYS A 76 0.68 0.23 11.19
CA LYS A 76 1.05 -0.73 12.23
C LYS A 76 -0.01 -0.85 13.32
N GLU A 77 -0.53 0.27 13.82
CA GLU A 77 -1.57 0.29 14.84
C GLU A 77 -2.89 -0.32 14.33
N GLU A 78 -3.26 -0.04 13.08
CA GLU A 78 -4.56 -0.44 12.53
C GLU A 78 -4.58 -1.85 11.92
N PHE A 79 -3.47 -2.27 11.32
CA PHE A 79 -3.39 -3.51 10.55
C PHE A 79 -2.34 -4.50 11.08
N GLY A 80 -1.52 -4.12 12.05
CA GLY A 80 -0.56 -4.98 12.72
C GLY A 80 0.82 -5.03 12.05
N ASP A 81 1.78 -5.62 12.79
CA ASP A 81 3.21 -5.59 12.45
C ASP A 81 3.52 -6.20 11.08
N GLU A 82 2.94 -7.36 10.74
CA GLU A 82 3.22 -8.03 9.44
C GLU A 82 2.84 -7.15 8.24
N VAL A 83 1.73 -6.42 8.33
CA VAL A 83 1.31 -5.52 7.25
C VAL A 83 2.25 -4.33 7.15
N ALA A 84 2.61 -3.73 8.29
CA ALA A 84 3.53 -2.61 8.35
C ALA A 84 4.91 -2.98 7.80
N GLU A 85 5.45 -4.16 8.15
CA GLU A 85 6.73 -4.66 7.63
C GLU A 85 6.73 -4.81 6.10
N ILE A 86 5.65 -5.33 5.51
CA ILE A 86 5.55 -5.45 4.05
C ILE A 86 5.46 -4.07 3.39
N VAL A 87 4.65 -3.16 3.94
CA VAL A 87 4.51 -1.79 3.40
C VAL A 87 5.83 -1.03 3.50
N ASP A 88 6.54 -1.15 4.62
CA ASP A 88 7.85 -0.54 4.83
C ASP A 88 8.87 -1.05 3.80
N GLY A 89 8.90 -2.36 3.56
CA GLY A 89 9.75 -2.97 2.52
C GLY A 89 9.39 -2.57 1.09
N CYS A 90 8.20 -2.01 0.85
CA CYS A 90 7.78 -1.46 -0.45
C CYS A 90 8.00 0.06 -0.56
N THR A 91 8.44 0.73 0.50
CA THR A 91 8.58 2.19 0.56
C THR A 91 9.99 2.62 0.17
N ASP A 92 10.15 3.38 -0.91
CA ASP A 92 11.47 3.89 -1.33
C ASP A 92 11.86 5.19 -0.59
N ALA A 93 10.88 5.94 -0.05
CA ALA A 93 11.14 7.21 0.63
C ALA A 93 10.05 7.57 1.66
N TYR A 94 10.46 8.17 2.78
CA TYR A 94 9.55 8.60 3.86
C TYR A 94 9.32 10.12 3.90
N THR A 95 9.93 10.88 3.00
CA THR A 95 9.91 12.34 3.02
C THR A 95 9.68 12.94 1.64
N HIS A 96 8.98 14.08 1.60
CA HIS A 96 8.82 14.88 0.39
C HIS A 96 9.61 16.22 0.49
N PRO A 97 10.36 16.62 -0.56
CA PRO A 97 10.52 15.93 -1.83
C PRO A 97 11.39 14.68 -1.72
N LYS A 98 11.11 13.68 -2.56
CA LYS A 98 11.88 12.44 -2.62
C LYS A 98 13.32 12.75 -3.03
N SER A 99 14.29 12.03 -2.47
CA SER A 99 15.71 12.09 -2.87
C SER A 99 15.89 11.86 -4.40
N PRO A 100 17.07 12.08 -4.99
CA PRO A 100 17.29 11.76 -6.39
C PRO A 100 17.11 10.26 -6.67
N TRP A 101 16.39 9.90 -7.74
CA TRP A 101 16.09 8.51 -8.14
C TRP A 101 17.34 7.61 -8.22
N LYS A 102 18.46 8.15 -8.73
CA LYS A 102 19.71 7.40 -8.87
C LYS A 102 20.27 6.91 -7.54
N GLY A 103 20.05 7.65 -6.45
CA GLY A 103 20.54 7.26 -5.13
C GLY A 103 19.67 6.20 -4.43
N ARG A 104 18.45 5.94 -4.91
CA ARG A 104 17.56 4.92 -4.32
C ARG A 104 17.62 3.56 -4.99
N LYS A 105 18.10 3.49 -6.24
CA LYS A 105 18.07 2.27 -7.07
C LYS A 105 19.42 1.55 -7.16
N THR A 106 20.38 1.96 -6.34
CA THR A 106 21.76 1.47 -6.37
C THR A 106 22.20 0.79 -5.07
N ASP A 107 21.36 0.87 -4.04
CA ASP A 107 21.56 0.26 -2.72
C ASP A 107 20.65 -0.96 -2.57
#